data_AF-A0A9X1TZ05-F1
#
_entry.id   AF-A0A9X1TZ05-F1
#
_cell.length_a   1.000
_cell.length_b   1.000
_cell.length_c   1.000
_cell.angle_alpha   90.00
_cell.angle_beta   90.00
_cell.angle_gamma   90.00
#
_symmetry.space_group_name_H-M   'P 1'
#
loop_
_entity.id
_entity.type
_entity.pdbx_description
1 polymer ?
#
loop_
_entity_poly.entity_id
_entity_poly.type
_entity_poly.pdbx_seq_one_letter_code
_entity_poly.pdbx_strand_id
1 'polypeptide(L)'
;MAFSSLKESLNRVVDRVEEFSISTAEYYKLRLFKSTMKGAISLVNLLVYGSLSLFVMLFISIGAAFWLGTFFEHQYVGFLLIGAFYGIILIFMFIYGRKIIERNLLHKFSGLLYDEEDLDPKIAAENELNEYQETLQENKIKKENISNS
;
A
#
# COMPACT_ATOMS: atom_id res chain seq x y z
N MET A 1 50.26 -3.17 16.77
CA MET A 1 49.27 -4.24 17.08
C MET A 1 47.82 -3.77 16.95
N ALA A 2 47.45 -2.53 17.25
CA ALA A 2 46.05 -2.06 17.14
C ALA A 2 45.50 -1.94 15.70
N PHE A 3 46.36 -1.69 14.70
CA PHE A 3 45.93 -1.56 13.30
C PHE A 3 45.57 -2.91 12.66
N SER A 4 46.23 -3.99 13.09
CA SER A 4 45.94 -5.35 12.59
C SER A 4 44.61 -5.87 13.12
N SER A 5 44.28 -5.63 14.40
CA SER A 5 42.98 -6.01 14.96
C SER A 5 41.82 -5.25 14.32
N LEU A 6 42.04 -3.99 13.90
CA LEU A 6 41.06 -3.25 13.13
C LEU A 6 40.87 -3.88 11.75
N LYS A 7 41.95 -4.16 11.01
CA LYS A 7 41.87 -4.79 9.68
C LYS A 7 41.18 -6.16 9.72
N GLU A 8 41.43 -6.96 10.76
CA GLU A 8 40.77 -8.24 11.02
C GLU A 8 39.26 -8.07 11.26
N SER A 9 38.88 -7.07 12.06
CA SER A 9 37.48 -6.74 12.35
C SER A 9 36.73 -6.30 11.10
N LEU A 10 37.39 -5.51 10.26
CA LEU A 10 36.85 -4.99 9.01
C LEU A 10 36.65 -6.12 7.99
N ASN A 11 37.62 -7.03 7.84
CA ASN A 11 37.47 -8.20 6.96
C ASN A 11 36.34 -9.13 7.42
N ARG A 12 36.20 -9.39 8.73
CA ARG A 12 35.09 -10.22 9.24
C ARG A 12 33.71 -9.59 9.08
N VAL A 13 33.63 -8.26 8.99
CA VAL A 13 32.37 -7.55 8.69
C VAL A 13 32.07 -7.63 7.19
N VAL A 14 33.07 -7.47 6.33
CA VAL A 14 32.91 -7.59 4.87
C VAL A 14 32.47 -9.00 4.46
N ASP A 15 33.09 -10.05 5.00
CA ASP A 15 32.73 -11.45 4.69
C ASP A 15 31.29 -11.78 5.10
N ARG A 16 30.84 -11.28 6.25
CA ARG A 16 29.44 -11.47 6.71
C ARG A 16 28.44 -10.66 5.88
N VAL A 17 28.85 -9.50 5.38
CA VAL A 17 28.02 -8.65 4.50
C VAL A 17 27.88 -9.30 3.12
N GLU A 18 28.91 -9.99 2.62
CA GLU A 18 28.86 -10.70 1.34
C GLU A 18 27.86 -11.89 1.39
N GLU A 19 27.91 -12.69 2.45
CA GLU A 19 27.02 -13.83 2.65
C GLU A 19 25.55 -13.40 2.91
N PHE A 20 25.35 -12.29 3.64
CA PHE A 20 24.01 -11.68 3.82
C PHE A 20 23.48 -11.02 2.54
N SER A 21 24.34 -10.43 1.71
CA SER A 21 23.92 -9.74 0.47
C SER A 21 23.37 -10.72 -0.57
N ILE A 22 23.97 -11.91 -0.67
CA ILE A 22 23.52 -12.95 -1.61
C ILE A 22 22.14 -13.49 -1.19
N SER A 23 21.93 -13.73 0.10
CA SER A 23 20.62 -14.17 0.63
C SER A 23 19.53 -13.09 0.51
N THR A 24 19.89 -11.82 0.74
CA THR A 24 18.96 -10.69 0.64
C THR A 24 18.51 -10.45 -0.80
N ALA A 25 19.39 -10.66 -1.79
CA ALA A 25 19.07 -10.46 -3.20
C ALA A 25 17.97 -11.42 -3.70
N GLU A 26 18.01 -12.68 -3.28
CA GLU A 26 17.02 -13.69 -3.68
C GLU A 26 15.66 -13.43 -3.01
N TYR A 27 15.68 -13.01 -1.74
CA TYR A 27 14.50 -12.55 -1.02
C TYR A 27 13.86 -11.31 -1.66
N TYR A 28 14.67 -10.32 -2.05
CA TYR A 28 14.18 -9.10 -2.69
C TYR A 28 13.58 -9.36 -4.08
N LYS A 29 14.19 -10.29 -4.84
CA LYS A 29 13.67 -10.74 -6.13
C LYS A 29 12.27 -11.36 -5.99
N LEU A 30 12.06 -12.19 -4.97
CA LEU A 30 10.76 -12.81 -4.70
C LEU A 30 9.73 -11.80 -4.15
N ARG A 31 10.16 -10.86 -3.31
CA ARG A 31 9.31 -9.80 -2.75
C ARG A 31 8.82 -8.84 -3.83
N LEU A 32 9.72 -8.38 -4.71
CA LEU A 32 9.38 -7.56 -5.88
C LEU A 32 8.42 -8.29 -6.82
N PHE A 33 8.67 -9.58 -7.07
CA PHE A 33 7.78 -10.40 -7.88
C PHE A 33 6.38 -10.50 -7.26
N LYS A 34 6.30 -10.77 -5.94
CA LYS A 34 5.03 -10.84 -5.20
C LYS A 34 4.27 -9.51 -5.21
N SER A 35 4.97 -8.39 -5.03
CA SER A 35 4.38 -7.04 -5.05
C SER A 35 3.86 -6.67 -6.45
N THR A 36 4.67 -6.92 -7.48
CA THR A 36 4.27 -6.72 -8.89
C THR A 36 3.08 -7.60 -9.25
N MET A 37 3.08 -8.87 -8.82
CA MET A 37 2.00 -9.80 -9.09
C MET A 37 0.70 -9.37 -8.39
N LYS A 38 0.77 -8.92 -7.14
CA LYS A 38 -0.40 -8.32 -6.44
C LYS A 38 -0.94 -7.09 -7.19
N GLY A 39 -0.06 -6.20 -7.64
CA GLY A 39 -0.44 -5.03 -8.44
C GLY A 39 -1.10 -5.42 -9.76
N ALA A 40 -0.51 -6.37 -10.49
CA ALA A 40 -1.05 -6.89 -11.74
C ALA A 40 -2.41 -7.59 -11.54
N ILE A 41 -2.57 -8.41 -10.49
CA ILE A 41 -3.84 -9.04 -10.14
C ILE A 41 -4.91 -7.97 -9.83
N SER A 42 -4.55 -6.94 -9.07
CA SER A 42 -5.46 -5.82 -8.78
C SER A 42 -5.86 -5.06 -10.04
N LEU A 43 -4.92 -4.82 -10.94
CA LEU A 43 -5.17 -4.13 -12.21
C LEU A 43 -6.06 -4.98 -13.13
N VAL A 44 -5.81 -6.28 -13.24
CA VAL A 44 -6.64 -7.20 -14.02
C VAL A 44 -8.06 -7.23 -13.45
N ASN A 45 -8.23 -7.37 -12.14
CA ASN A 45 -9.55 -7.31 -11.52
C ASN A 45 -10.23 -5.97 -11.78
N LEU A 46 -9.50 -4.85 -11.67
CA LEU A 46 -10.04 -3.53 -11.99
C LEU A 46 -10.49 -3.43 -13.45
N LEU A 47 -9.72 -3.98 -14.40
CA LEU A 47 -10.12 -4.00 -15.81
C LEU A 47 -11.34 -4.88 -16.03
N VAL A 48 -11.41 -6.08 -15.43
CA VAL A 48 -12.53 -7.00 -15.62
C VAL A 48 -13.81 -6.42 -15.05
N TYR A 49 -13.81 -6.04 -13.77
CA TYR A 49 -14.98 -5.43 -13.14
C TYR A 49 -15.30 -4.05 -13.70
N GLY A 50 -14.27 -3.24 -13.98
CA GLY A 50 -14.42 -1.91 -14.54
C GLY A 50 -14.99 -1.93 -15.94
N SER A 51 -14.50 -2.79 -16.83
CA SER A 51 -15.04 -2.93 -18.18
C SER A 51 -16.47 -3.46 -18.17
N LEU A 52 -16.77 -4.48 -17.36
CA LEU A 52 -18.11 -5.03 -17.27
C LEU A 52 -19.11 -3.99 -16.74
N SER A 53 -18.72 -3.24 -15.70
CA SER A 53 -19.52 -2.13 -15.17
C SER A 53 -19.74 -1.04 -16.22
N LEU A 54 -18.71 -0.70 -16.99
CA LEU A 54 -18.80 0.28 -18.07
C LEU A 54 -19.81 -0.14 -19.14
N PHE A 55 -19.79 -1.42 -19.54
CA PHE A 55 -20.76 -1.96 -20.49
C PHE A 55 -22.20 -1.88 -19.98
N VAL A 56 -22.44 -2.31 -18.74
CA VAL A 56 -23.77 -2.23 -18.12
C VAL A 56 -24.27 -0.79 -18.12
N MET A 57 -23.42 0.16 -17.69
CA MET A 57 -23.77 1.57 -17.64
C MET A 57 -24.02 2.16 -19.03
N LEU A 58 -23.26 1.73 -20.04
CA LEU A 58 -23.45 2.12 -21.44
C LEU A 58 -24.80 1.64 -21.97
N PHE A 59 -25.16 0.38 -21.77
CA PHE A 59 -26.45 -0.15 -22.21
C PHE A 59 -27.62 0.54 -21.51
N ILE A 60 -27.50 0.81 -20.20
CA ILE A 60 -28.51 1.57 -19.46
C ILE A 60 -28.64 2.99 -20.03
N SER A 61 -27.52 3.67 -20.30
CA SER A 61 -27.52 5.01 -20.89
C SER A 61 -28.19 5.03 -22.26
N ILE A 62 -27.89 4.04 -23.12
CA ILE A 62 -28.49 3.93 -24.44
C ILE A 62 -29.99 3.63 -24.32
N GLY A 63 -30.37 2.70 -23.44
CA GLY A 63 -31.77 2.36 -23.17
C GLY A 63 -32.56 3.55 -22.63
N ALA A 64 -31.99 4.33 -21.72
CA ALA A 64 -32.58 5.58 -21.24
C ALA A 64 -32.71 6.60 -22.37
N ALA A 65 -31.71 6.73 -23.26
CA ALA A 65 -31.78 7.65 -24.39
C ALA A 65 -32.91 7.30 -25.36
N PHE A 66 -33.07 6.02 -25.66
CA PHE A 66 -34.20 5.56 -26.47
C PHE A 66 -35.53 5.78 -25.75
N TRP A 67 -35.63 5.43 -24.47
CA TRP A 67 -36.88 5.61 -23.70
C TRP A 67 -37.33 7.07 -23.62
N LEU A 68 -36.40 8.00 -23.32
CA LEU A 68 -36.67 9.43 -23.37
C LEU A 68 -36.94 9.92 -24.79
N GLY A 69 -36.22 9.40 -25.80
CA GLY A 69 -36.43 9.74 -27.20
C GLY A 69 -37.84 9.40 -27.70
N THR A 70 -38.42 8.28 -27.24
CA THR A 70 -39.80 7.88 -27.59
C THR A 70 -40.84 8.81 -26.96
N PHE A 71 -40.57 9.34 -25.75
CA PHE A 71 -41.48 10.28 -25.07
C PHE A 71 -41.61 11.63 -25.78
N PHE A 72 -40.54 12.07 -26.45
CA PHE A 72 -40.48 13.35 -27.16
C PHE A 72 -40.65 13.22 -28.69
N GLU A 73 -41.02 12.02 -29.18
CA GLU A 73 -41.14 11.65 -30.62
C GLU A 73 -39.87 11.84 -31.48
N HIS A 74 -38.82 12.42 -30.91
CA HIS A 74 -37.56 12.73 -31.57
C HIS A 74 -36.38 12.16 -30.79
N GLN A 75 -35.69 11.21 -31.41
CA GLN A 75 -34.60 10.45 -30.81
C GLN A 75 -33.41 11.33 -30.38
N TYR A 76 -33.18 12.46 -31.07
CA TYR A 76 -32.11 13.41 -30.76
C TYR A 76 -32.27 14.06 -29.37
N VAL A 77 -33.50 14.25 -28.90
CA VAL A 77 -33.79 14.90 -27.61
C VAL A 77 -33.34 14.02 -26.45
N GLY A 78 -33.53 12.70 -26.55
CA GLY A 78 -33.08 11.75 -25.53
C GLY A 78 -31.56 11.76 -25.35
N PHE A 79 -30.80 11.75 -26.45
CA PHE A 79 -29.34 11.86 -26.41
C PHE A 79 -28.86 13.21 -25.85
N LEU A 80 -29.53 14.32 -26.21
CA LEU A 80 -29.16 15.65 -25.75
C LEU A 80 -29.39 15.79 -24.23
N LEU A 81 -30.50 15.26 -23.71
CA LEU A 81 -30.80 15.31 -22.28
C LEU A 81 -29.81 14.49 -21.45
N ILE A 82 -29.46 13.28 -21.92
CA ILE A 82 -28.48 12.43 -21.24
C ILE A 82 -27.07 13.00 -21.35
N GLY A 83 -26.71 13.59 -22.48
CA GLY A 83 -25.46 14.34 -22.64
C GLY A 83 -25.38 15.52 -21.66
N ALA A 84 -26.46 16.30 -21.52
CA ALA A 84 -26.54 17.39 -20.54
C ALA A 84 -26.43 16.88 -19.09
N PHE A 85 -27.09 15.75 -18.78
CA PHE A 85 -27.02 15.12 -17.46
C PHE A 85 -25.59 14.65 -17.13
N TYR A 86 -24.91 13.97 -18.06
CA TYR A 86 -23.50 13.59 -17.89
C TYR A 86 -22.58 14.82 -17.79
N GLY A 87 -22.87 15.89 -18.53
CA GLY A 87 -22.14 17.16 -18.43
C GLY A 87 -22.25 17.81 -17.05
N ILE A 88 -23.44 17.81 -16.45
CA ILE A 88 -23.67 18.29 -15.07
C ILE A 88 -22.91 17.43 -14.07
N ILE A 89 -22.94 16.10 -14.21
CA ILE A 89 -22.16 15.18 -13.36
C ILE A 89 -20.66 15.48 -13.48
N LEU A 90 -20.16 15.73 -14.69
CA LEU A 90 -18.76 16.08 -14.93
C LEU A 90 -18.36 17.37 -14.20
N ILE A 91 -19.20 18.39 -14.27
CA ILE A 91 -18.98 19.66 -13.56
C ILE A 91 -18.96 19.45 -12.04
N PHE A 92 -19.92 18.68 -11.51
CA PHE A 92 -19.94 18.30 -10.10
C PHE A 92 -18.67 17.52 -9.71
N MET A 93 -18.24 16.57 -10.53
CA MET A 93 -17.02 15.80 -10.28
C MET A 93 -15.76 16.67 -10.39
N PHE A 94 -15.75 17.71 -11.22
CA PHE A 94 -14.60 18.62 -11.28
C PHE A 94 -14.47 19.45 -9.99
N ILE A 95 -15.59 19.88 -9.41
CA ILE A 95 -15.64 20.67 -8.17
C ILE A 95 -15.37 19.81 -6.93
N TYR A 96 -16.08 18.69 -6.79
CA TYR A 96 -15.98 17.83 -5.59
C TYR A 96 -14.91 16.74 -5.73
N GLY A 97 -14.57 16.35 -6.95
CA GLY A 97 -13.69 15.22 -7.23
C GLY A 97 -12.27 15.45 -6.78
N ARG A 98 -11.72 16.69 -6.79
CA ARG A 98 -10.40 16.92 -6.18
C ARG A 98 -10.37 16.44 -4.72
N LYS A 99 -11.36 16.85 -3.94
CA LYS A 99 -11.41 16.55 -2.49
C LYS A 99 -11.66 15.06 -2.20
N ILE A 100 -12.42 14.38 -3.06
CA ILE A 100 -12.72 12.95 -2.93
C ILE A 100 -11.57 12.06 -3.43
N ILE A 101 -10.98 12.41 -4.58
CA ILE A 101 -9.84 11.70 -5.16
C ILE A 101 -8.64 11.80 -4.22
N GLU A 102 -8.35 12.99 -3.69
CA GLU A 102 -7.23 13.21 -2.77
C GLU A 102 -7.41 12.39 -1.48
N ARG A 103 -8.61 12.34 -0.91
CA ARG A 103 -8.90 11.55 0.30
C ARG A 103 -8.83 10.04 0.06
N ASN A 104 -9.38 9.54 -1.06
CA ASN A 104 -9.34 8.10 -1.38
C ASN A 104 -7.95 7.64 -1.83
N LEU A 105 -7.19 8.48 -2.57
CA LEU A 105 -5.80 8.18 -2.90
C LEU A 105 -4.97 8.16 -1.62
N LEU A 106 -5.06 9.18 -0.78
CA LEU A 106 -4.22 9.29 0.41
C LEU A 106 -4.44 8.10 1.36
N HIS A 107 -5.67 7.59 1.49
CA HIS A 107 -5.95 6.43 2.34
C HIS A 107 -5.45 5.10 1.75
N LYS A 108 -5.50 4.93 0.42
CA LYS A 108 -4.92 3.76 -0.26
C LYS A 108 -3.40 3.79 -0.30
N PHE A 109 -2.82 4.98 -0.52
CA PHE A 109 -1.37 5.18 -0.51
C PHE A 109 -0.79 5.12 0.91
N SER A 110 -1.51 5.61 1.93
CA SER A 110 -1.07 5.44 3.33
C SER A 110 -1.00 3.97 3.70
N GLY A 111 -1.98 3.16 3.29
CA GLY A 111 -1.93 1.70 3.50
C GLY A 111 -0.78 1.04 2.74
N LEU A 112 -0.49 1.46 1.51
CA LEU A 112 0.56 0.86 0.66
C LEU A 112 1.98 1.27 1.07
N LEU A 113 2.14 2.45 1.70
CA LEU A 113 3.43 2.93 2.24
C LEU A 113 3.66 2.44 3.69
N TYR A 114 2.61 2.20 4.47
CA TYR A 114 2.72 1.68 5.84
C TYR A 114 2.74 0.15 5.94
N ASP A 115 2.46 -0.61 4.87
CA ASP A 115 2.41 -2.09 4.93
C ASP A 115 3.78 -2.80 4.88
N GLU A 116 4.90 -2.06 4.93
CA GLU A 116 6.23 -2.68 5.00
C GLU A 116 7.16 -2.12 6.09
N GLU A 117 6.79 -1.05 6.82
CA GLU A 117 7.71 -0.41 7.78
C GLU A 117 7.24 -0.22 9.23
N ASP A 118 5.99 -0.48 9.61
CA ASP A 118 5.62 -0.36 11.03
C ASP A 118 4.72 -1.52 11.48
N LEU A 119 5.34 -2.48 12.19
CA LEU A 119 4.77 -2.85 13.49
C LEU A 119 4.54 -1.52 14.20
N ASP A 120 3.27 -1.18 14.49
CA ASP A 120 2.87 0.07 15.14
C ASP A 120 4.01 0.55 16.08
N PRO A 121 4.61 1.73 15.84
CA PRO A 121 5.82 2.14 16.55
C PRO A 121 5.63 2.14 18.07
N LYS A 122 4.37 2.15 18.55
CA LYS A 122 4.04 1.93 19.96
C LYS A 122 4.26 0.49 20.40
N ILE A 123 3.87 -0.50 19.61
CA ILE A 123 4.02 -1.94 19.92
C ILE A 123 5.49 -2.35 19.85
N ALA A 124 6.25 -1.85 18.87
CA ALA A 124 7.70 -2.11 18.79
C ALA A 124 8.44 -1.48 19.98
N ALA A 125 8.14 -0.22 20.31
CA ALA A 125 8.73 0.45 21.47
C ALA A 125 8.32 -0.20 22.80
N GLU A 126 7.09 -0.70 22.94
CA GLU A 126 6.62 -1.37 24.15
C GLU A 126 7.31 -2.72 24.36
N ASN A 127 7.53 -3.49 23.29
CA ASN A 127 8.29 -4.75 23.35
C ASN A 127 9.76 -4.51 23.69
N GLU A 128 10.40 -3.52 23.07
CA GLU A 128 11.79 -3.16 23.39
C GLU A 128 11.92 -2.72 24.86
N LEU A 129 11.03 -1.84 25.34
CA LEU A 129 11.04 -1.38 26.73
C LEU A 129 10.87 -2.52 27.75
N ASN A 130 10.01 -3.50 27.45
CA ASN A 130 9.82 -4.68 28.30
C ASN A 130 11.08 -5.57 28.32
N GLU A 131 11.72 -5.79 27.17
CA GLU A 131 12.97 -6.56 27.06
C GLU A 131 14.14 -5.86 27.78
N TYR A 132 14.23 -4.52 27.68
CA TYR A 132 15.19 -3.74 28.49
C TYR A 132 14.91 -3.86 29.99
N GLN A 133 13.66 -3.87 30.44
CA GLN A 133 13.36 -4.06 31.86
C GLN A 133 13.73 -5.47 32.36
N GLU A 134 13.46 -6.52 31.59
CA GLU A 134 13.86 -7.89 31.95
C GLU A 134 15.38 -8.02 32.05
N THR A 135 16.14 -7.51 31.07
CA THR A 135 17.61 -7.57 31.12
C THR A 135 18.19 -6.77 32.29
N LEU A 136 17.59 -5.64 32.67
CA LEU A 136 18.02 -4.90 33.86
C LEU A 136 17.67 -5.62 35.16
N GLN A 137 16.54 -6.34 35.23
CA GLN A 137 16.20 -7.16 36.38
C GLN A 137 17.12 -8.38 36.50
N GLU A 138 17.37 -9.09 35.39
CA GLU A 138 18.27 -10.25 35.36
C GLU A 138 19.69 -9.86 35.76
N ASN A 139 20.21 -8.73 35.25
CA ASN A 139 21.53 -8.23 35.63
C ASN A 139 21.60 -7.75 37.08
N LYS A 140 20.50 -7.23 37.66
CA LYS A 140 20.44 -6.89 39.09
C LYS A 140 20.46 -8.14 39.95
N ILE A 141 19.65 -9.14 39.63
CA ILE A 141 19.60 -10.44 40.33
C ILE A 141 20.96 -11.14 40.26
N LYS A 142 21.62 -11.10 39.10
CA LYS A 142 22.96 -11.67 38.92
C LYS A 142 24.02 -10.92 39.73
N LYS A 143 23.95 -9.59 39.83
CA LYS A 143 24.85 -8.81 40.70
C LYS A 143 24.62 -9.05 42.18
N GLU A 144 23.38 -9.21 42.63
CA GLU A 144 23.04 -9.52 44.02
C GLU A 144 23.57 -10.90 44.45
N ASN A 145 23.43 -11.91 43.58
CA ASN A 145 23.98 -13.25 43.83
C ASN A 145 25.51 -13.30 43.85
N ILE A 146 26.18 -12.40 43.11
CA ILE A 146 27.66 -12.27 43.13
C ILE A 146 28.14 -11.50 44.37
N SER A 147 27.30 -10.66 44.98
CA SER A 147 27.66 -9.88 46.19
C SER A 147 27.43 -10.64 47.51
N ASN A 148 26.63 -11.71 47.50
CA ASN A 148 26.30 -12.52 48.68
C ASN A 148 27.05 -13.87 48.73
N SER A 149 28.05 -14.08 47.86
CA SER A 149 28.99 -15.21 47.87
C SER A 149 30.42 -14.74 48.08
#